data_AF-A0A1Q6RLL5-F1
#
_entry.id   AF-A0A1Q6RLL5-F1
#
_cell.length_a   1.000
_cell.length_b   1.000
_cell.length_c   1.000
_cell.angle_alpha   90.00
_cell.angle_beta   90.00
_cell.angle_gamma   90.00
#
_symmetry.space_group_name_H-M   'P 1'
#
loop_
_entity.id
_entity.type
_entity.pdbx_description
1 polymer ?
#
loop_
_entity_poly.entity_id
_entity_poly.type
_entity_poly.pdbx_seq_one_letter_code
_entity_poly.pdbx_strand_id
1 'polypeptide(L)'
;MCCSAKYRLSIDLKPALDEKKLDARLLRDFEKYANRDFANSLCDLAGKTMIPVLVELSGIPAEEKVNSITRQQRHDLLRLFKEFPVSISGPRPIDEAIVTSGGVLTKEINPRTMESKLVQGLYFA
;
A
#
# COMPACT_ATOMS: atom_id res chain seq x y z
N MET A 1 15.90 -6.38 12.53
CA MET A 1 15.62 -5.27 13.47
C MET A 1 14.13 -4.99 13.43
N CYS A 2 13.40 -5.33 14.49
CA CYS A 2 11.96 -5.09 14.58
C CYS A 2 11.76 -3.78 15.38
N CYS A 3 11.81 -2.64 14.71
CA CYS A 3 11.36 -1.38 15.33
C CYS A 3 9.84 -1.50 15.52
N SER A 4 9.37 -1.29 16.76
CA SER A 4 7.95 -1.17 17.06
C SER A 4 7.42 0.10 16.40
N ALA A 5 7.02 -0.02 15.12
CA ALA A 5 6.45 1.10 14.37
C ALA A 5 5.03 1.37 14.90
N LYS A 6 4.76 2.61 15.31
CA LYS A 6 3.45 3.06 15.82
C LYS A 6 2.31 2.84 14.81
N TYR A 7 2.65 2.75 13.53
CA TYR A 7 1.71 2.49 12.43
C TYR A 7 2.26 1.41 11.51
N ARG A 8 1.37 0.52 11.06
CA ARG A 8 1.64 -0.43 9.99
C ARG A 8 0.72 -0.11 8.82
N LEU A 9 1.30 0.08 7.64
CA LEU A 9 0.56 0.27 6.40
C LEU A 9 0.95 -0.80 5.39
N SER A 10 -0.07 -1.26 4.67
CA SER A 10 0.02 -2.28 3.63
C SER A 10 -0.80 -1.81 2.45
N ILE A 11 -0.26 -1.93 1.24
CA ILE A 11 -0.94 -1.55 0.00
C ILE A 11 -1.20 -2.80 -0.82
N ASP A 12 -2.44 -3.01 -1.22
CA ASP A 12 -2.76 -3.93 -2.29
C ASP A 12 -2.45 -3.26 -3.64
N LEU A 13 -1.37 -3.69 -4.29
CA LEU A 13 -0.93 -3.16 -5.57
C LEU A 13 -1.79 -3.68 -6.74
N LYS A 14 -2.65 -4.68 -6.50
CA LYS A 14 -3.52 -5.31 -7.50
C LYS A 14 -4.92 -5.57 -6.93
N PRO A 15 -5.66 -4.52 -6.52
CA PRO A 15 -6.95 -4.67 -5.84
C PRO A 15 -8.03 -5.29 -6.74
N ALA A 16 -7.92 -5.14 -8.06
CA ALA A 16 -8.85 -5.73 -9.03
C ALA A 16 -8.67 -7.25 -9.22
N LEU A 17 -7.60 -7.84 -8.69
CA LEU A 17 -7.30 -9.27 -8.82
C LEU A 17 -7.35 -9.92 -7.44
N ASP A 18 -8.22 -10.92 -7.28
CA ASP A 18 -8.12 -11.82 -6.13
C ASP A 18 -6.83 -12.68 -6.22
N GLU A 19 -6.46 -13.33 -5.12
CA GLU A 19 -5.24 -14.13 -5.04
C GLU A 19 -5.18 -15.21 -6.13
N LYS A 20 -6.28 -15.92 -6.40
CA LYS A 20 -6.31 -16.98 -7.42
C LYS A 20 -6.05 -16.41 -8.82
N LYS A 21 -6.66 -15.28 -9.15
CA LYS A 21 -6.44 -14.59 -10.44
C LYS A 21 -5.02 -14.07 -10.58
N LEU A 22 -4.46 -13.53 -9.49
CA LEU A 22 -3.08 -13.04 -9.48
C LEU A 22 -2.06 -14.20 -9.60
N ASP A 23 -2.31 -15.31 -8.91
CA ASP A 23 -1.53 -16.55 -8.99
C ASP A 23 -1.48 -17.09 -10.42
N ALA A 24 -2.65 -17.19 -11.06
CA ALA A 24 -2.77 -17.59 -12.45
C ALA A 24 -2.12 -16.58 -13.41
N ARG A 25 -2.15 -15.28 -13.09
CA ARG A 25 -1.48 -14.25 -13.88
C ARG A 25 0.04 -14.38 -13.79
N LEU A 26 0.59 -14.60 -12.59
CA LEU A 26 2.02 -14.81 -12.37
C LEU A 26 2.53 -16.03 -13.15
N LEU A 27 1.78 -17.14 -13.16
CA LEU A 27 2.15 -18.32 -13.96
C LEU A 27 2.24 -17.99 -15.45
N ARG A 28 1.23 -17.33 -16.02
CA ARG A 28 1.25 -16.95 -17.43
C ARG A 28 2.41 -16.02 -17.79
N ASP A 29 2.70 -15.05 -16.93
CA ASP A 29 3.82 -14.14 -17.15
C ASP A 29 5.16 -14.89 -17.00
N PHE A 30 5.27 -15.83 -16.07
CA PHE A 30 6.46 -16.64 -15.89
C PHE A 30 6.69 -17.62 -17.04
N GLU A 31 5.64 -18.23 -17.59
CA GLU A 31 5.71 -19.04 -18.81
C GLU A 31 6.20 -18.21 -20.00
N LYS A 32 5.64 -17.01 -20.19
CA LYS A 32 6.04 -16.07 -21.26
C LYS A 32 7.52 -15.66 -21.17
N TYR A 33 8.05 -15.58 -19.95
CA TYR A 33 9.40 -15.08 -19.67
C TYR A 33 10.35 -16.13 -19.10
N ALA A 34 10.07 -17.42 -19.29
CA ALA A 34 10.72 -18.55 -18.60
C ALA A 34 12.27 -18.51 -18.61
N ASN A 35 12.88 -18.07 -19.71
CA ASN A 35 14.35 -18.02 -19.86
C ASN A 35 14.97 -16.64 -19.57
N ARG A 36 14.15 -15.66 -19.19
CA ARG A 36 14.61 -14.32 -18.80
C ARG A 36 14.94 -14.29 -17.33
N ASP A 37 15.65 -13.23 -16.95
CA ASP A 37 15.93 -12.90 -15.56
C ASP A 37 14.63 -12.48 -14.86
N PHE A 38 14.49 -12.83 -13.59
CA PHE A 38 13.31 -12.56 -12.79
C PHE A 38 12.91 -11.09 -12.82
N ALA A 39 13.86 -10.17 -12.63
CA ALA A 39 13.60 -8.73 -12.68
C ALA A 39 12.94 -8.29 -13.99
N ASN A 40 13.33 -8.91 -15.12
CA ASN A 40 12.80 -8.61 -16.44
C ASN A 40 11.41 -9.22 -16.70
N SER A 41 10.99 -10.25 -15.97
CA SER A 41 9.64 -10.82 -16.08
C SER A 41 8.55 -9.95 -15.47
N LEU A 42 8.92 -9.04 -14.55
CA LEU A 42 7.97 -8.18 -13.86
C LEU A 42 7.53 -6.97 -14.69
N CYS A 43 8.07 -6.77 -15.90
CA CYS A 43 7.82 -5.59 -16.73
C CYS A 43 6.36 -5.40 -17.13
N ASP A 44 5.59 -6.48 -17.25
CA ASP A 44 4.16 -6.44 -17.58
C ASP A 44 3.28 -6.34 -16.33
N LEU A 45 3.86 -6.52 -15.14
CA LEU A 45 3.15 -6.61 -13.87
C LEU A 45 3.39 -5.39 -12.97
N ALA A 46 4.54 -4.73 -13.05
CA ALA A 46 4.90 -3.60 -12.22
C ALA A 46 5.56 -2.47 -13.02
N GLY A 47 5.43 -1.23 -12.53
CA GLY A 47 6.15 -0.09 -13.10
C GLY A 47 7.66 -0.23 -12.94
N LYS A 48 8.45 0.27 -13.90
CA LYS A 48 9.91 0.09 -13.95
C LYS A 48 10.64 0.49 -12.66
N THR A 49 10.19 1.56 -12.00
CA THR A 49 10.79 2.07 -10.75
C THR A 49 10.47 1.20 -9.53
N MET A 50 9.40 0.42 -9.57
CA MET A 50 9.03 -0.52 -8.51
C MET A 50 9.76 -1.86 -8.60
N ILE A 51 10.19 -2.27 -9.80
CA ILE A 51 10.79 -3.59 -10.02
C ILE A 51 11.98 -3.84 -9.08
N PRO A 52 12.97 -2.93 -8.93
CA PRO A 52 14.10 -3.17 -8.02
C PRO A 52 13.65 -3.40 -6.57
N VAL A 53 12.64 -2.66 -6.11
CA VAL A 53 12.09 -2.77 -4.76
C VAL A 53 11.37 -4.10 -4.58
N LEU A 54 10.58 -4.54 -5.56
CA LEU A 54 9.89 -5.83 -5.52
C LEU A 54 10.88 -6.99 -5.54
N VAL A 55 11.95 -6.90 -6.33
CA VAL A 55 13.01 -7.89 -6.37
C VAL A 55 13.68 -8.00 -5.00
N GLU A 56 14.12 -6.88 -4.42
CA GLU A 56 14.72 -6.85 -3.08
C GLU A 56 13.79 -7.46 -2.02
N LEU A 57 12.54 -7.03 -1.96
CA LEU A 57 11.58 -7.50 -0.96
C LEU A 57 11.11 -8.94 -1.17
N SER A 58 11.17 -9.45 -2.40
CA SER A 58 10.82 -10.85 -2.69
C SER A 58 11.89 -11.84 -2.20
N GLY A 59 13.13 -11.37 -1.99
CA GLY A 59 14.27 -12.23 -1.69
C GLY A 59 14.72 -13.13 -2.86
N ILE A 60 14.18 -12.93 -4.06
CA ILE A 60 14.57 -13.66 -5.28
C ILE A 60 15.69 -12.85 -5.98
N PRO A 61 16.84 -13.46 -6.31
CA PRO A 61 17.89 -12.77 -7.06
C PRO A 61 17.36 -12.20 -8.39
N ALA A 62 17.84 -11.02 -8.78
CA ALA A 62 17.34 -10.31 -9.96
C ALA A 62 17.57 -11.11 -11.25
N GLU A 63 18.73 -11.76 -11.31
CA GLU A 63 19.29 -12.57 -12.39
C GLU A 63 18.82 -14.04 -12.38
N GLU A 64 18.10 -14.46 -11.34
CA GLU A 64 17.52 -15.79 -11.27
C GLU A 64 16.63 -16.02 -12.49
N LYS A 65 16.74 -17.20 -13.11
CA LYS A 65 15.90 -17.51 -14.26
C LYS A 65 14.47 -17.75 -13.81
N VAL A 66 13.52 -17.26 -14.57
CA VAL A 66 12.10 -17.37 -14.19
C VAL A 66 11.65 -18.82 -14.06
N ASN A 67 12.20 -19.72 -14.87
CA ASN A 67 11.91 -21.16 -14.82
C ASN A 67 12.46 -21.90 -13.59
N SER A 68 13.39 -21.31 -12.83
CA SER A 68 13.86 -21.86 -11.56
C SER A 68 13.12 -21.30 -10.34
N ILE A 69 12.21 -20.34 -10.53
CA ILE A 69 11.40 -19.79 -9.45
C ILE A 69 10.43 -20.86 -8.92
N THR A 70 10.55 -21.13 -7.63
CA THR A 70 9.72 -22.13 -6.97
C THR A 70 8.28 -21.66 -6.77
N ARG A 71 7.38 -22.63 -6.58
CA ARG A 71 5.98 -22.34 -6.21
C ARG A 71 5.89 -21.47 -4.96
N GLN A 72 6.75 -21.70 -3.96
CA GLN A 72 6.75 -20.94 -2.71
C GLN A 72 7.17 -19.49 -2.95
N GLN A 73 8.28 -19.26 -3.64
CA GLN A 73 8.73 -17.91 -4.02
C GLN A 73 7.67 -17.12 -4.79
N ARG A 74 6.96 -17.78 -5.73
CA ARG A 74 5.85 -17.16 -6.46
C ARG A 74 4.66 -16.79 -5.54
N HIS A 75 4.33 -17.62 -4.56
CA HIS A 75 3.29 -17.32 -3.56
C HIS A 75 3.70 -16.17 -2.63
N ASP A 76 4.96 -16.13 -2.23
CA ASP A 76 5.50 -15.03 -1.42
C ASP A 76 5.51 -13.71 -2.21
N LEU A 77 5.86 -13.76 -3.50
CA LEU A 77 5.74 -12.63 -4.42
C LEU A 77 4.28 -12.17 -4.58
N LEU A 78 3.35 -13.10 -4.76
CA LEU A 78 1.91 -12.79 -4.81
C LEU A 78 1.48 -12.06 -3.54
N ARG A 79 1.87 -12.57 -2.38
CA ARG A 79 1.58 -11.93 -1.10
C ARG A 79 2.19 -10.54 -1.03
N LEU A 80 3.42 -10.35 -1.48
CA LEU A 80 4.05 -9.03 -1.56
C LEU A 80 3.26 -8.05 -2.43
N PHE A 81 2.65 -8.50 -3.53
CA PHE A 81 1.78 -7.64 -4.36
C PHE A 81 0.45 -7.29 -3.66
N LYS A 82 -0.10 -8.18 -2.83
CA LYS A 82 -1.37 -7.95 -2.11
C LYS A 82 -1.17 -7.21 -0.78
N GLU A 83 0.01 -7.33 -0.18
CA GLU A 83 0.36 -6.80 1.13
C GLU A 83 1.68 -6.00 1.09
N PHE A 84 1.83 -5.09 0.12
CA PHE A 84 3.08 -4.34 -0.05
C PHE A 84 3.35 -3.47 1.19
N PRO A 85 4.44 -3.72 1.94
CA PRO A 85 4.67 -3.08 3.22
C PRO A 85 5.20 -1.66 3.02
N VAL A 86 4.63 -0.69 3.76
CA VAL A 86 5.10 0.69 3.77
C VAL A 86 5.41 1.12 5.20
N SER A 87 6.65 1.56 5.41
CA SER A 87 7.07 2.12 6.70
C SER A 87 6.62 3.58 6.80
N ILE A 88 5.83 3.88 7.82
CA ILE A 88 5.39 5.25 8.12
C ILE A 88 6.33 5.85 9.16
N SER A 89 7.03 6.91 8.81
CA SER A 89 7.86 7.68 9.75
C SER A 89 7.04 8.61 10.64
N GLY A 90 5.90 9.10 10.14
CA GLY A 90 4.97 9.96 10.88
C GLY A 90 4.10 10.79 9.93
N PRO A 91 3.10 11.52 10.46
CA PRO A 91 2.35 12.49 9.67
C PRO A 91 3.22 13.68 9.28
N ARG A 92 2.86 14.35 8.18
CA ARG A 92 3.39 15.69 7.84
C ARG A 92 2.84 16.75 8.81
N PRO A 93 3.45 17.94 8.90
CA PRO A 93 2.98 18.98 9.80
C PRO A 93 1.63 19.59 9.32
N ILE A 94 0.95 20.30 10.23
CA ILE A 94 -0.44 20.78 10.02
C ILE A 94 -0.52 21.85 8.93
N ASP A 95 0.56 22.60 8.70
CA ASP A 95 0.69 23.58 7.60
C ASP A 95 0.53 22.94 6.21
N GLU A 96 0.87 21.67 6.08
CA GLU A 96 0.67 20.87 4.86
C GLU A 96 -0.65 20.08 4.87
N ALA A 97 -1.44 20.14 5.94
CA ALA A 97 -2.67 19.39 6.05
C ALA A 97 -3.78 20.03 5.20
N ILE A 98 -4.48 19.22 4.40
CA ILE A 98 -5.61 19.65 3.56
C ILE A 98 -6.84 19.96 4.42
N VAL A 99 -7.03 19.20 5.51
CA VAL A 99 -8.12 19.38 6.48
C VAL A 99 -7.56 19.26 7.89
N THR A 100 -8.13 20.02 8.81
CA THR A 100 -7.84 19.88 10.24
C THR A 100 -8.93 19.02 10.88
N SER A 101 -8.55 17.96 11.57
CA SER A 101 -9.47 17.17 12.40
C SER A 101 -9.42 17.68 13.83
N GLY A 102 -10.51 18.31 14.29
CA GLY A 102 -10.59 19.04 15.55
C GLY A 102 -11.34 20.37 15.38
N GLY A 103 -11.33 21.22 16.40
CA GLY A 103 -12.01 22.52 16.37
C GLY A 103 -12.99 22.68 17.54
N VAL A 104 -14.06 23.44 17.31
CA VAL A 104 -15.08 23.72 18.32
C VAL A 104 -15.78 22.44 18.76
N LEU A 105 -15.96 22.26 20.07
CA LEU A 105 -16.60 21.07 20.61
C LEU A 105 -18.07 21.04 20.20
N THR A 106 -18.40 20.19 19.22
CA THR A 106 -19.75 20.12 18.63
C THR A 106 -20.87 19.78 19.63
N LYS A 107 -20.54 19.16 20.78
CA LYS A 107 -21.48 18.92 21.88
C LYS A 107 -22.04 20.22 22.48
N GLU A 108 -21.31 21.32 22.38
CA GLU A 108 -21.68 22.64 22.89
C GLU A 108 -22.44 23.47 21.84
N ILE A 109 -22.65 22.94 20.64
CA ILE A 109 -23.34 23.63 19.54
C ILE A 109 -24.73 23.03 19.34
N ASN A 110 -25.72 23.87 19.09
CA ASN A 110 -27.05 23.42 18.68
C ASN A 110 -27.00 22.99 17.21
N PRO A 111 -27.24 21.71 16.88
CA PRO A 111 -27.06 21.20 15.51
C PRO A 111 -28.10 21.74 14.51
N ARG A 112 -29.18 22.38 14.97
CA ARG A 112 -30.21 22.97 14.08
C ARG A 112 -29.93 24.43 13.77
N THR A 113 -29.33 25.17 14.71
CA THR A 113 -29.13 26.63 14.59
C THR A 113 -27.66 27.01 14.43
N MET A 114 -26.73 26.09 14.69
CA MET A 114 -25.28 26.33 14.76
C MET A 114 -24.87 27.33 15.86
N GLU A 115 -25.79 27.67 16.76
CA GLU A 115 -25.55 28.56 17.89
C GLU A 115 -24.86 27.83 19.05
N SER A 116 -24.01 28.54 19.79
CA SER A 116 -23.44 28.08 21.05
C SER A 116 -24.51 27.89 22.11
N LYS A 117 -24.46 26.76 22.83
CA LYS A 117 -25.28 26.49 24.02
C LYS A 117 -24.80 27.27 25.24
N LEU A 118 -23.58 27.80 25.21
CA LEU A 118 -22.94 28.49 26.34
C LEU A 118 -23.12 30.01 26.26
N VAL A 119 -23.19 30.57 25.05
CA VAL A 119 -23.28 32.01 24.81
C VAL A 119 -24.34 32.27 23.74
N GLN A 120 -25.43 32.93 24.12
CA GLN A 120 -26.49 33.31 23.18
C GLN A 120 -25.98 34.31 22.15
N GLY A 121 -26.39 34.16 20.90
CA GLY A 121 -26.00 35.00 19.77
C GLY A 121 -24.62 34.70 19.18
N LEU A 122 -23.88 33.71 19.69
CA LEU A 122 -22.61 33.25 19.12
C LEU A 122 -22.84 32.02 18.23
N TYR A 123 -22.34 32.05 16.99
CA TYR A 123 -22.51 30.97 16.01
C TYR A 123 -21.17 30.50 15.45
N PHE A 124 -21.11 29.23 15.05
CA PHE A 124 -19.94 28.62 14.41
C PHE A 124 -20.36 27.96 13.10
N ALA A 125 -19.61 28.16 12.01
CA ALA A 125 -19.91 27.64 10.68
C ALA A 125 -18.65 27.12 10.00
#